data_AF-A0A524LQP6-F1
#
_entry.id   AF-A0A524LQP6-F1
#
_cell.length_a   1.000
_cell.length_b   1.000
_cell.length_c   1.000
_cell.angle_alpha   90.00
_cell.angle_beta   90.00
_cell.angle_gamma   90.00
#
_symmetry.space_group_name_H-M   'P 1'
#
loop_
_entity.id
_entity.type
_entity.pdbx_description
1 polymer ?
#
loop_
_entity_poly.entity_id
_entity_poly.type
_entity_poly.pdbx_seq_one_letter_code
_entity_poly.pdbx_strand_id
1 'polypeptide(L)'
;MNINFTQGIIIYPYSGTSQLFLSASAGYVSLGTTAGRVDVAFAFGEQNYLLTEASSVPNAWGPYTNGVDTWLYWDINTQTAVRTFGTTILPPLYGPTFPVSPAEDQHFFHTTEKIMYVYQSGGWREAIRVFAAMVNTSTFTPLGVGFPATPFAGTQVGITGSNVVGRIIVDNTGTPIRKSDGSFFTSEDEFFINGSPANTLRFEANVINATAQENIATYQVVAYTGFNEINLATYNQLQTTAIAMSVQGLGIGQVGTIVTQGTVVNPAWNWTVAGAPLWVDDSGELTAIDLHTTDVVGHPIAKPPIGRVLSPTSVFFDQGLGGAGPAGPIGPDGTPALATDTVFGITKLSLPATSAINPIAVGDNDPRMVDARAPLTHEQPATTITFTPYGTLTGPYTQNAIQQLEDEKLSLDGGTLTGFLTLAANPVNPLHAATKLYVDSLTLASLTDVTLLGPASLGDVLSYDGAVWTNTIPSFIPKTFLQLTDAPSSYVGQAGLFARVNIGETGLEFAASAGTPAGANTEIQYNNSGSFGADSSFTYDLTSGAFRVSPGTV
;
A
#
# COMPACT_ATOMS: atom_id res chain seq x y z
N MET A 1 -4.59 -11.45 -8.06
CA MET A 1 -5.03 -10.46 -9.08
C MET A 1 -5.12 -9.09 -8.39
N ASN A 2 -4.62 -8.02 -9.02
CA ASN A 2 -4.74 -6.67 -8.44
C ASN A 2 -5.97 -5.94 -9.00
N ILE A 3 -6.80 -5.39 -8.13
CA ILE A 3 -8.00 -4.61 -8.47
C ILE A 3 -7.94 -3.23 -7.78
N ASN A 4 -8.70 -2.26 -8.29
CA ASN A 4 -8.69 -0.87 -7.80
C ASN A 4 -9.79 -0.54 -6.78
N PHE A 5 -10.39 -1.55 -6.15
CA PHE A 5 -11.37 -1.41 -5.08
C PHE A 5 -11.34 -2.60 -4.12
N THR A 6 -12.06 -2.53 -3.00
CA THR A 6 -11.99 -3.53 -1.92
C THR A 6 -12.98 -4.68 -2.07
N GLN A 7 -14.25 -4.41 -2.38
CA GLN A 7 -15.27 -5.46 -2.59
C GLN A 7 -16.26 -5.05 -3.68
N GLY A 8 -16.75 -6.01 -4.45
CA GLY A 8 -17.73 -5.79 -5.51
C GLY A 8 -17.55 -6.73 -6.70
N ILE A 9 -18.32 -6.53 -7.76
CA ILE A 9 -18.20 -7.31 -8.99
C ILE A 9 -17.04 -6.75 -9.82
N ILE A 10 -16.12 -7.61 -10.25
CA ILE A 10 -14.95 -7.24 -11.06
C ILE A 10 -15.34 -7.25 -12.54
N ILE A 11 -15.89 -8.38 -13.01
CA ILE A 11 -16.32 -8.57 -14.39
C ILE A 11 -17.58 -9.42 -14.42
N TYR A 12 -18.41 -9.16 -15.42
CA TYR A 12 -19.62 -9.92 -15.73
C TYR A 12 -19.90 -9.83 -17.23
N PRO A 13 -20.65 -10.77 -17.84
CA PRO A 13 -21.06 -10.65 -19.23
C PRO A 13 -22.13 -9.57 -19.41
N TYR A 14 -21.97 -8.71 -20.42
CA TYR A 14 -22.87 -7.58 -20.70
C TYR A 14 -23.03 -7.32 -22.21
N SER A 15 -24.10 -6.61 -22.57
CA SER A 15 -24.30 -6.03 -23.91
C SER A 15 -24.76 -4.58 -23.77
N GLY A 16 -23.95 -3.64 -24.26
CA GLY A 16 -24.14 -2.22 -23.94
C GLY A 16 -24.00 -1.97 -22.44
N THR A 17 -25.02 -1.41 -21.81
CA THR A 17 -25.10 -1.23 -20.34
C THR A 17 -25.90 -2.33 -19.64
N SER A 18 -26.46 -3.28 -20.39
CA SER A 18 -27.31 -4.34 -19.86
C SER A 18 -26.49 -5.54 -19.43
N GLN A 19 -26.77 -6.06 -18.24
CA GLN A 19 -26.17 -7.30 -17.73
C GLN A 19 -26.76 -8.53 -18.44
N LEU A 20 -25.97 -9.60 -18.59
CA LEU A 20 -26.37 -10.89 -19.20
C LEU A 20 -26.20 -12.09 -18.24
N PHE A 21 -25.90 -11.87 -16.96
CA PHE A 21 -25.62 -12.93 -15.99
C PHE A 21 -26.78 -13.24 -15.03
N LEU A 22 -27.81 -12.41 -14.99
CA LEU A 22 -29.01 -12.60 -14.17
C LEU A 22 -30.24 -12.73 -15.06
N SER A 23 -31.05 -13.74 -14.79
CA SER A 23 -32.35 -13.93 -15.44
C SER A 23 -33.40 -14.27 -14.39
N ALA A 24 -34.50 -13.53 -14.37
CA ALA A 24 -35.61 -13.76 -13.44
C ALA A 24 -36.69 -14.60 -14.12
N SER A 25 -37.18 -15.64 -13.43
CA SER A 25 -38.28 -16.48 -13.87
C SER A 25 -39.00 -17.11 -12.68
N ALA A 26 -40.34 -17.10 -12.70
CA ALA A 26 -41.18 -17.74 -11.69
C ALA A 26 -40.84 -17.42 -10.22
N GLY A 27 -40.42 -16.17 -9.92
CA GLY A 27 -40.05 -15.76 -8.56
C GLY A 27 -38.65 -16.19 -8.10
N TYR A 28 -37.82 -16.69 -9.01
CA TYR A 28 -36.41 -17.00 -8.77
C TYR A 28 -35.52 -16.25 -9.75
N VAL A 29 -34.25 -16.08 -9.39
CA VAL A 29 -33.21 -15.51 -10.25
C VAL A 29 -32.14 -16.56 -10.49
N SER A 30 -31.82 -16.82 -11.75
CA SER A 30 -30.76 -17.72 -12.16
C SER A 30 -29.50 -16.95 -12.52
N LEU A 31 -28.35 -17.52 -12.15
CA LEU A 31 -27.03 -17.08 -12.57
C LEU A 31 -26.68 -17.74 -13.92
N GLY A 32 -26.37 -16.95 -14.94
CA GLY A 32 -25.98 -17.43 -16.27
C GLY A 32 -24.53 -17.10 -16.59
N THR A 33 -23.77 -18.08 -17.07
CA THR A 33 -22.36 -17.90 -17.50
C THR A 33 -22.12 -18.17 -18.98
N THR A 34 -23.19 -18.40 -19.76
CA THR A 34 -23.10 -18.74 -21.20
C THR A 34 -22.45 -17.64 -22.04
N ALA A 35 -22.63 -16.37 -21.67
CA ALA A 35 -22.03 -15.22 -22.35
C ALA A 35 -20.67 -14.80 -21.77
N GLY A 36 -20.17 -15.50 -20.75
CA GLY A 36 -18.93 -15.17 -20.03
C GLY A 36 -19.04 -15.45 -18.53
N ARG A 37 -17.89 -15.47 -17.85
CA ARG A 37 -17.81 -15.67 -16.40
C ARG A 37 -18.16 -14.41 -15.61
N VAL A 38 -18.47 -14.57 -14.33
CA VAL A 38 -18.58 -13.46 -13.37
C VAL A 38 -17.46 -13.61 -12.33
N ASP A 39 -16.63 -12.58 -12.15
CA ASP A 39 -15.64 -12.56 -11.08
C ASP A 39 -16.06 -11.54 -10.01
N VAL A 40 -15.99 -11.93 -8.74
CA VAL A 40 -16.47 -11.15 -7.60
C VAL A 40 -15.38 -11.08 -6.53
N ALA A 41 -15.10 -9.88 -6.03
CA ALA A 41 -14.19 -9.62 -4.93
C ALA A 41 -14.95 -9.45 -3.61
N PHE A 42 -14.64 -10.29 -2.63
CA PHE A 42 -15.18 -10.21 -1.27
C PHE A 42 -14.12 -9.64 -0.33
N ALA A 43 -14.52 -8.80 0.61
CA ALA A 43 -13.64 -8.32 1.67
C ALA A 43 -13.98 -8.95 3.01
N PHE A 44 -12.96 -9.26 3.80
CA PHE A 44 -13.09 -9.75 5.17
C PHE A 44 -11.87 -9.29 5.99
N GLY A 45 -11.98 -8.11 6.57
CA GLY A 45 -10.85 -7.48 7.25
C GLY A 45 -9.84 -6.97 6.25
N GLU A 46 -8.57 -7.28 6.48
CA GLU A 46 -7.49 -6.96 5.55
C GLU A 46 -7.34 -7.99 4.41
N GLN A 47 -8.14 -9.06 4.41
CA GLN A 47 -8.11 -10.10 3.39
C GLN A 47 -9.18 -9.88 2.33
N ASN A 48 -8.85 -10.17 1.08
CA ASN A 48 -9.81 -10.12 -0.02
C ASN A 48 -9.81 -11.42 -0.82
N TYR A 49 -11.01 -11.95 -1.08
CA TYR A 49 -11.21 -13.25 -1.73
C TYR A 49 -11.83 -13.08 -3.11
N LEU A 50 -11.31 -13.83 -4.08
CA LEU A 50 -11.82 -13.90 -5.45
C LEU A 50 -12.70 -15.14 -5.62
N LEU A 51 -13.94 -14.92 -6.03
CA LEU A 51 -14.84 -15.96 -6.53
C LEU A 51 -14.99 -15.81 -8.03
N THR A 52 -14.86 -16.92 -8.76
CA THR A 52 -15.17 -16.98 -10.19
C THR A 52 -16.36 -17.90 -10.42
N GLU A 53 -17.43 -17.34 -10.98
CA GLU A 53 -18.58 -18.08 -11.48
C GLU A 53 -18.33 -18.50 -12.92
N ALA A 54 -17.95 -19.76 -13.10
CA ALA A 54 -17.74 -20.35 -14.43
C ALA A 54 -18.94 -21.17 -14.94
N SER A 55 -19.88 -21.55 -14.05
CA SER A 55 -21.03 -22.40 -14.39
C SER A 55 -22.36 -21.73 -14.06
N SER A 56 -23.34 -21.87 -14.96
CA SER A 56 -24.70 -21.38 -14.72
C SER A 56 -25.35 -22.11 -13.56
N VAL A 57 -26.06 -21.38 -12.70
CA VAL A 57 -26.83 -21.93 -11.59
C VAL A 57 -28.30 -21.55 -11.75
N PRO A 58 -29.17 -22.51 -12.11
CA PRO A 58 -30.61 -22.27 -12.16
C PRO A 58 -31.16 -22.03 -10.76
N ASN A 59 -32.07 -21.07 -10.63
CA ASN A 59 -32.70 -20.69 -9.37
C ASN A 59 -31.69 -20.38 -8.25
N ALA A 60 -30.58 -19.74 -8.62
CA ALA A 60 -29.52 -19.34 -7.70
C ALA A 60 -30.07 -18.54 -6.51
N TRP A 61 -30.95 -17.56 -6.76
CA TRP A 61 -31.58 -16.76 -5.71
C TRP A 61 -33.09 -16.90 -5.71
N GLY A 62 -33.68 -16.86 -4.52
CA GLY A 62 -35.12 -16.79 -4.31
C GLY A 62 -35.63 -17.77 -3.25
N PRO A 63 -36.96 -17.84 -3.09
CA PRO A 63 -37.96 -17.09 -3.84
C PRO A 63 -37.97 -15.59 -3.49
N TYR A 64 -38.31 -14.74 -4.46
CA TYR A 64 -38.58 -13.30 -4.25
C TYR A 64 -40.00 -12.94 -4.72
N THR A 65 -40.55 -11.86 -4.16
CA THR A 65 -41.91 -11.41 -4.46
C THR A 65 -41.88 -10.24 -5.44
N ASN A 66 -42.64 -10.34 -6.55
CA ASN A 66 -42.79 -9.22 -7.47
C ASN A 66 -43.46 -8.02 -6.78
N GLY A 67 -42.98 -6.81 -7.07
CA GLY A 67 -43.43 -5.59 -6.40
C GLY A 67 -42.73 -5.28 -5.07
N VAL A 68 -41.85 -6.17 -4.58
CA VAL A 68 -41.03 -5.95 -3.39
C VAL A 68 -39.56 -5.88 -3.79
N ASP A 69 -38.88 -4.80 -3.42
CA ASP A 69 -37.44 -4.68 -3.63
C ASP A 69 -36.73 -5.80 -2.87
N THR A 70 -35.99 -6.62 -3.60
CA THR A 70 -35.25 -7.76 -3.03
C THR A 70 -33.80 -7.68 -3.47
N TRP A 71 -32.87 -7.69 -2.52
CA TRP A 71 -31.45 -7.68 -2.77
C TRP A 71 -30.90 -9.10 -2.80
N LEU A 72 -30.15 -9.40 -3.85
CA LEU A 72 -29.53 -10.69 -4.10
C LEU A 72 -28.07 -10.63 -3.64
N TYR A 73 -27.54 -11.65 -2.96
CA TYR A 73 -26.15 -11.68 -2.54
C TYR A 73 -25.52 -13.06 -2.66
N TRP A 74 -24.20 -13.07 -2.87
CA TRP A 74 -23.36 -14.24 -2.67
C TRP A 74 -22.83 -14.26 -1.25
N ASP A 75 -22.79 -15.43 -0.65
CA ASP A 75 -22.16 -15.68 0.63
C ASP A 75 -21.06 -16.71 0.48
N ILE A 76 -19.96 -16.51 1.19
CA ILE A 76 -18.96 -17.55 1.41
C ILE A 76 -19.01 -17.90 2.89
N ASN A 77 -19.28 -19.16 3.20
CA ASN A 77 -19.29 -19.62 4.58
C ASN A 77 -17.90 -19.41 5.20
N THR A 78 -17.83 -18.69 6.32
CA THR A 78 -16.58 -18.33 6.99
C THR A 78 -15.80 -19.54 7.51
N GLN A 79 -16.44 -20.70 7.64
CA GLN A 79 -15.84 -21.95 8.11
C GLN A 79 -15.49 -22.92 6.97
N THR A 80 -16.40 -23.11 6.02
CA THR A 80 -16.28 -24.14 4.97
C THR A 80 -15.86 -23.61 3.60
N ALA A 81 -15.79 -22.29 3.42
CA ALA A 81 -15.58 -21.63 2.13
C ALA A 81 -16.62 -21.98 1.04
N VAL A 82 -17.70 -22.66 1.42
CA VAL A 82 -18.78 -23.00 0.49
C VAL A 82 -19.53 -21.74 0.10
N ARG A 83 -19.65 -21.51 -1.20
CA ARG A 83 -20.51 -20.46 -1.74
C ARG A 83 -21.97 -20.83 -1.55
N THR A 84 -22.76 -19.90 -1.05
CA THR A 84 -24.22 -19.94 -1.04
C THR A 84 -24.80 -18.67 -1.66
N PHE A 85 -26.11 -18.69 -1.89
CA PHE A 85 -26.86 -17.57 -2.44
C PHE A 85 -27.98 -17.24 -1.46
N GLY A 86 -28.25 -15.95 -1.25
CA GLY A 86 -29.34 -15.52 -0.39
C GLY A 86 -29.96 -14.22 -0.85
N THR A 87 -31.11 -13.93 -0.25
CA THR A 87 -31.93 -12.76 -0.57
C THR A 87 -32.33 -12.04 0.71
N THR A 88 -32.55 -10.74 0.63
CA THR A 88 -33.12 -9.93 1.71
C THR A 88 -34.04 -8.86 1.12
N ILE A 89 -35.03 -8.42 1.88
CA ILE A 89 -35.90 -7.29 1.54
C ILE A 89 -35.42 -5.97 2.17
N LEU A 90 -34.30 -6.00 2.89
CA LEU A 90 -33.71 -4.83 3.50
C LEU A 90 -32.51 -4.34 2.66
N PRO A 91 -32.41 -3.03 2.37
CA PRO A 91 -31.30 -2.50 1.61
C PRO A 91 -29.99 -2.69 2.39
N PRO A 92 -28.88 -3.07 1.73
CA PRO A 92 -27.58 -3.08 2.38
C PRO A 92 -27.16 -1.67 2.75
N LEU A 93 -26.69 -1.50 3.98
CA LEU A 93 -26.15 -0.25 4.50
C LEU A 93 -24.62 -0.34 4.56
N TYR A 94 -23.95 0.80 4.67
CA TYR A 94 -22.50 0.85 4.88
C TYR A 94 -22.08 2.10 5.64
N GLY A 95 -20.97 2.02 6.36
CA GLY A 95 -20.40 3.16 7.07
C GLY A 95 -19.39 2.75 8.14
N PRO A 96 -18.78 3.73 8.84
CA PRO A 96 -17.79 3.46 9.87
C PRO A 96 -18.39 3.15 11.25
N THR A 97 -19.72 3.21 11.40
CA THR A 97 -20.43 2.98 12.66
C THR A 97 -21.72 2.19 12.43
N PHE A 98 -21.97 1.20 13.27
CA PHE A 98 -23.19 0.40 13.19
C PHE A 98 -24.48 1.24 13.40
N PRO A 99 -25.59 0.92 12.70
CA PRO A 99 -26.91 1.48 12.99
C PRO A 99 -27.34 1.21 14.44
N VAL A 100 -27.99 2.20 15.07
CA VAL A 100 -28.41 2.14 16.49
C VAL A 100 -29.69 1.35 16.75
N SER A 101 -30.43 0.95 15.69
CA SER A 101 -31.64 0.14 15.78
C SER A 101 -31.82 -0.70 14.50
N PRO A 102 -30.95 -1.70 14.27
CA PRO A 102 -31.04 -2.54 13.09
C PRO A 102 -32.27 -3.45 13.14
N ALA A 103 -32.90 -3.65 11.98
CA ALA A 103 -33.91 -4.69 11.82
C ALA A 103 -33.24 -6.07 11.73
N GLU A 104 -33.99 -7.13 12.04
CA GLU A 104 -33.53 -8.50 11.78
C GLU A 104 -33.27 -8.67 10.29
N ASP A 105 -32.16 -9.34 9.94
CA ASP A 105 -31.66 -9.49 8.56
C ASP A 105 -31.16 -8.18 7.92
N GLN A 106 -30.86 -7.15 8.72
CA GLN A 106 -30.20 -5.95 8.22
C GLN A 106 -28.73 -6.25 7.90
N HIS A 107 -28.31 -5.85 6.71
CA HIS A 107 -26.92 -6.00 6.24
C HIS A 107 -26.18 -4.67 6.36
N PHE A 108 -24.96 -4.71 6.85
CA PHE A 108 -24.13 -3.53 7.05
C PHE A 108 -22.67 -3.81 6.72
N PHE A 109 -22.12 -3.13 5.73
CA PHE A 109 -20.68 -3.18 5.46
C PHE A 109 -19.95 -2.14 6.31
N HIS A 110 -19.15 -2.60 7.27
CA HIS A 110 -18.38 -1.73 8.12
C HIS A 110 -17.14 -1.22 7.38
N THR A 111 -17.09 0.07 7.04
CA THR A 111 -16.05 0.61 6.14
C THR A 111 -14.66 0.70 6.77
N THR A 112 -14.57 0.82 8.09
CA THR A 112 -13.29 0.78 8.82
C THR A 112 -12.73 -0.64 8.93
N GLU A 113 -13.55 -1.59 9.38
CA GLU A 113 -13.16 -2.98 9.55
C GLU A 113 -13.12 -3.76 8.23
N LYS A 114 -13.72 -3.24 7.16
CA LYS A 114 -13.83 -3.88 5.84
C LYS A 114 -14.47 -5.28 5.91
N ILE A 115 -15.50 -5.41 6.73
CA ILE A 115 -16.26 -6.65 6.95
C ILE A 115 -17.75 -6.39 6.69
N MET A 116 -18.41 -7.32 6.02
CA MET A 116 -19.88 -7.33 5.97
C MET A 116 -20.43 -7.95 7.25
N TYR A 117 -21.44 -7.32 7.82
CA TYR A 117 -22.20 -7.85 8.94
C TYR A 117 -23.65 -8.07 8.58
N VAL A 118 -24.27 -9.05 9.22
CA VAL A 118 -25.72 -9.26 9.23
C VAL A 118 -26.24 -9.22 10.66
N TYR A 119 -27.32 -8.49 10.91
CA TYR A 119 -27.96 -8.43 12.21
C TYR A 119 -28.92 -9.61 12.38
N GLN A 120 -28.61 -10.51 13.31
CA GLN A 120 -29.42 -11.70 13.57
C GLN A 120 -29.46 -12.02 15.07
N SER A 121 -30.64 -12.41 15.56
CA SER A 121 -30.83 -12.85 16.95
C SER A 121 -30.30 -11.85 18.00
N GLY A 122 -30.46 -10.55 17.74
CA GLY A 122 -30.07 -9.49 18.65
C GLY A 122 -28.61 -9.01 18.55
N GLY A 123 -27.82 -9.50 17.58
CA GLY A 123 -26.42 -9.08 17.42
C GLY A 123 -25.93 -9.08 15.98
N TRP A 124 -24.84 -8.34 15.74
CA TRP A 124 -24.14 -8.34 14.45
C TRP A 124 -23.24 -9.56 14.33
N ARG A 125 -23.32 -10.26 13.19
CA ARG A 125 -22.49 -11.42 12.85
C ARG A 125 -21.72 -11.12 11.57
N GLU A 126 -20.43 -11.46 11.58
CA GLU A 126 -19.55 -11.30 10.42
C GLU A 126 -19.95 -12.26 9.29
N ALA A 127 -19.86 -11.77 8.06
CA ALA A 127 -20.15 -12.50 6.84
C ALA A 127 -19.14 -12.13 5.73
N ILE A 128 -18.80 -13.10 4.88
CA ILE A 128 -18.05 -12.85 3.65
C ILE A 128 -19.09 -12.75 2.54
N ARG A 129 -19.47 -11.51 2.18
CA ARG A 129 -20.64 -11.27 1.34
C ARG A 129 -20.47 -10.10 0.37
N VAL A 130 -21.04 -10.25 -0.82
CA VAL A 130 -21.18 -9.20 -1.84
C VAL A 130 -22.56 -9.30 -2.47
N PHE A 131 -23.19 -8.16 -2.74
CA PHE A 131 -24.51 -8.12 -3.37
C PHE A 131 -24.39 -8.21 -4.91
N ALA A 132 -25.29 -8.94 -5.57
CA ALA A 132 -25.32 -9.04 -7.03
C ALA A 132 -26.11 -7.91 -7.67
N ALA A 133 -27.34 -7.69 -7.20
CA ALA A 133 -28.28 -6.69 -7.71
C ALA A 133 -29.45 -6.54 -6.73
N MET A 134 -30.24 -5.47 -6.90
CA MET A 134 -31.62 -5.44 -6.45
C MET A 134 -32.52 -5.93 -7.59
N VAL A 135 -33.53 -6.75 -7.28
CA VAL A 135 -34.55 -7.18 -8.23
C VAL A 135 -35.93 -6.71 -7.77
N ASN A 136 -36.70 -6.15 -8.70
CA ASN A 136 -38.12 -5.88 -8.52
C ASN A 136 -38.83 -6.09 -9.86
N THR A 137 -39.86 -6.93 -9.88
CA THR A 137 -40.68 -7.19 -11.07
C THR A 137 -39.83 -7.57 -12.29
N SER A 138 -38.85 -8.46 -12.09
CA SER A 138 -37.86 -8.92 -13.08
C SER A 138 -36.90 -7.84 -13.63
N THR A 139 -36.91 -6.63 -13.06
CA THR A 139 -35.95 -5.58 -13.37
C THR A 139 -34.80 -5.64 -12.37
N PHE A 140 -33.56 -5.61 -12.87
CA PHE A 140 -32.36 -5.61 -12.05
C PHE A 140 -31.75 -4.21 -11.95
N THR A 141 -31.51 -3.76 -10.73
CA THR A 141 -30.83 -2.49 -10.43
C THR A 141 -29.41 -2.79 -9.90
N PRO A 142 -28.38 -2.17 -10.49
CA PRO A 142 -27.00 -2.35 -10.05
C PRO A 142 -26.73 -1.70 -8.69
N LEU A 143 -25.73 -2.23 -7.98
CA LEU A 143 -25.17 -1.62 -6.76
C LEU A 143 -23.73 -1.10 -6.95
N GLY A 144 -23.11 -1.39 -8.10
CA GLY A 144 -21.74 -0.95 -8.40
C GLY A 144 -21.67 0.56 -8.59
N VAL A 145 -20.63 1.19 -8.05
CA VAL A 145 -20.29 2.58 -8.30
C VAL A 145 -18.91 2.69 -8.96
N GLY A 146 -18.76 3.68 -9.85
CA GLY A 146 -17.48 4.02 -10.48
C GLY A 146 -17.31 3.61 -11.96
N PHE A 147 -18.24 2.84 -12.54
CA PHE A 147 -18.13 2.36 -13.93
C PHE A 147 -19.42 2.57 -14.76
N PRO A 148 -19.63 3.74 -15.38
CA PRO A 148 -20.86 4.06 -16.12
C PRO A 148 -21.17 3.12 -17.30
N ALA A 149 -20.15 2.57 -17.94
CA ALA A 149 -20.30 1.64 -19.07
C ALA A 149 -20.66 0.21 -18.62
N THR A 150 -20.32 -0.15 -17.38
CA THR A 150 -20.54 -1.49 -16.80
C THR A 150 -21.11 -1.31 -15.38
N PRO A 151 -22.37 -0.89 -15.25
CA PRO A 151 -22.90 -0.36 -14.00
C PRO A 151 -23.01 -1.40 -12.87
N PHE A 152 -22.97 -2.70 -13.17
CA PHE A 152 -22.95 -3.74 -12.14
C PHE A 152 -21.54 -4.00 -11.59
N ALA A 153 -20.48 -3.56 -12.27
CA ALA A 153 -19.10 -3.72 -11.82
C ALA A 153 -18.68 -2.57 -10.91
N GLY A 154 -17.68 -2.84 -10.08
CA GLY A 154 -17.09 -1.90 -9.15
C GLY A 154 -17.54 -2.08 -7.71
N THR A 155 -17.09 -1.15 -6.88
CA THR A 155 -17.35 -1.16 -5.44
C THR A 155 -18.80 -0.83 -5.13
N GLN A 156 -19.35 -1.39 -4.05
CA GLN A 156 -20.71 -1.08 -3.59
C GLN A 156 -20.73 -0.05 -2.45
N VAL A 157 -19.55 0.31 -1.95
CA VAL A 157 -19.38 1.12 -0.73
C VAL A 157 -18.41 2.29 -0.93
N GLY A 158 -17.95 2.51 -2.17
CA GLY A 158 -17.10 3.64 -2.53
C GLY A 158 -15.65 3.55 -2.08
N ILE A 159 -15.22 2.43 -1.47
CA ILE A 159 -13.82 2.22 -1.09
C ILE A 159 -13.01 1.83 -2.32
N THR A 160 -12.12 2.73 -2.75
CA THR A 160 -11.20 2.56 -3.87
C THR A 160 -9.76 2.45 -3.38
N GLY A 161 -8.91 1.74 -4.13
CA GLY A 161 -7.52 1.49 -3.77
C GLY A 161 -7.00 0.20 -4.39
N SER A 162 -5.68 0.08 -4.54
CA SER A 162 -5.05 -1.14 -5.05
C SER A 162 -5.18 -2.24 -4.00
N ASN A 163 -5.88 -3.32 -4.33
CA ASN A 163 -6.08 -4.47 -3.47
C ASN A 163 -5.76 -5.75 -4.23
N VAL A 164 -5.05 -6.66 -3.58
CA VAL A 164 -4.79 -8.00 -4.10
C VAL A 164 -5.94 -8.91 -3.69
N VAL A 165 -6.56 -9.57 -4.66
CA VAL A 165 -7.62 -10.58 -4.48
C VAL A 165 -7.12 -11.93 -4.95
N GLY A 166 -7.28 -12.95 -4.10
CA GLY A 166 -6.83 -14.32 -4.37
C GLY A 166 -7.96 -15.34 -4.24
N ARG A 167 -7.88 -16.43 -4.99
CA ARG A 167 -8.86 -17.53 -4.89
C ARG A 167 -8.61 -18.34 -3.62
N ILE A 168 -9.65 -18.71 -2.89
CA ILE A 168 -9.54 -19.55 -1.70
C ILE A 168 -9.03 -20.94 -2.12
N ILE A 169 -7.98 -21.41 -1.45
CA ILE A 169 -7.40 -22.74 -1.68
C ILE A 169 -8.06 -23.76 -0.74
N VAL A 170 -8.44 -24.90 -1.32
CA VAL A 170 -9.04 -26.04 -0.61
C VAL A 170 -8.16 -27.28 -0.74
N ASP A 171 -8.28 -28.20 0.21
CA ASP A 171 -7.66 -29.52 0.15
C ASP A 171 -8.44 -30.49 -0.76
N ASN A 172 -7.99 -31.75 -0.81
CA ASN A 172 -8.63 -32.78 -1.64
C ASN A 172 -10.06 -33.17 -1.19
N THR A 173 -10.48 -32.75 0.01
CA THR A 173 -11.84 -32.96 0.54
C THR A 173 -12.75 -31.76 0.27
N GLY A 174 -12.22 -30.67 -0.30
CA GLY A 174 -12.91 -29.40 -0.45
C GLY A 174 -12.92 -28.55 0.82
N THR A 175 -12.16 -28.92 1.85
CA THR A 175 -12.02 -28.12 3.08
C THR A 175 -11.00 -27.01 2.84
N PRO A 176 -11.29 -25.75 3.23
CA PRO A 176 -10.37 -24.65 3.00
C PRO A 176 -9.12 -24.74 3.87
N ILE A 177 -7.98 -24.42 3.28
CA ILE A 177 -6.72 -24.25 4.00
C ILE A 177 -6.72 -22.88 4.68
N ARG A 178 -6.22 -22.79 5.91
CA ARG A 178 -6.21 -21.55 6.70
C ARG A 178 -4.81 -21.09 7.08
N LYS A 179 -4.67 -19.78 7.19
CA LYS A 179 -3.52 -19.11 7.80
C LYS A 179 -3.57 -19.22 9.33
N SER A 180 -2.47 -18.88 9.99
CA SER A 180 -2.38 -18.91 11.46
C SER A 180 -3.33 -17.92 12.15
N ASP A 181 -3.76 -16.87 11.45
CA ASP A 181 -4.73 -15.88 11.92
C ASP A 181 -6.20 -16.34 11.73
N GLY A 182 -6.41 -17.53 11.17
CA GLY A 182 -7.73 -18.10 10.90
C GLY A 182 -8.36 -17.67 9.57
N SER A 183 -7.77 -16.74 8.83
CA SER A 183 -8.25 -16.37 7.49
C SER A 183 -7.96 -17.46 6.45
N PHE A 184 -8.65 -17.43 5.31
CA PHE A 184 -8.43 -18.41 4.25
C PHE A 184 -7.09 -18.19 3.56
N PHE A 185 -6.38 -19.27 3.28
CA PHE A 185 -5.21 -19.25 2.41
C PHE A 185 -5.66 -19.09 0.96
N THR A 186 -4.98 -18.22 0.21
CA THR A 186 -5.36 -17.85 -1.15
C THR A 186 -4.25 -18.07 -2.17
N SER A 187 -4.59 -18.03 -3.46
CA SER A 187 -3.63 -18.11 -4.57
C SER A 187 -2.59 -16.99 -4.61
N GLU A 188 -2.74 -15.95 -3.79
CA GLU A 188 -1.80 -14.81 -3.72
C GLU A 188 -0.93 -14.86 -2.46
N ASP A 189 -1.20 -15.78 -1.53
CA ASP A 189 -0.37 -15.98 -0.35
C ASP A 189 0.89 -16.79 -0.71
N GLU A 190 2.03 -16.39 -0.19
CA GLU A 190 3.29 -17.12 -0.37
C GLU A 190 3.36 -18.35 0.55
N PHE A 191 3.80 -19.49 0.00
CA PHE A 191 3.96 -20.74 0.74
C PHE A 191 5.43 -21.18 0.76
N PHE A 192 5.95 -21.44 1.95
CA PHE A 192 7.35 -21.85 2.16
C PHE A 192 7.41 -23.21 2.86
N ILE A 193 8.42 -24.00 2.50
CA ILE A 193 8.76 -25.22 3.23
C ILE A 193 9.60 -24.83 4.45
N ASN A 194 9.25 -25.37 5.62
CA ASN A 194 10.01 -25.13 6.85
C ASN A 194 11.49 -25.51 6.65
N GLY A 195 12.40 -24.55 6.82
CA GLY A 195 13.84 -24.71 6.58
C GLY A 195 14.35 -24.34 5.18
N SER A 196 13.49 -23.89 4.26
CA SER A 196 13.91 -23.42 2.93
C SER A 196 13.04 -22.24 2.43
N PRO A 197 13.33 -21.00 2.87
CA PRO A 197 12.58 -19.80 2.45
C PRO A 197 12.89 -19.34 1.01
N ALA A 198 13.80 -20.02 0.29
CA ALA A 198 14.26 -19.57 -1.03
C ALA A 198 13.41 -20.06 -2.21
N ASN A 199 12.62 -21.11 -2.04
CA ASN A 199 11.80 -21.68 -3.11
C ASN A 199 10.31 -21.40 -2.84
N THR A 200 9.79 -20.36 -3.48
CA THR A 200 8.35 -20.12 -3.56
C THR A 200 7.73 -21.16 -4.49
N LEU A 201 6.97 -22.11 -3.93
CA LEU A 201 6.15 -23.02 -4.73
C LEU A 201 5.02 -22.20 -5.37
N ARG A 202 5.10 -21.96 -6.69
CA ARG A 202 4.04 -21.29 -7.46
C ARG A 202 3.10 -22.35 -8.02
N PHE A 203 1.87 -22.40 -7.51
CA PHE A 203 0.88 -23.45 -7.81
C PHE A 203 0.29 -23.40 -9.24
N GLU A 204 0.76 -22.51 -10.11
CA GLU A 204 0.26 -22.35 -11.49
C GLU A 204 1.31 -22.71 -12.57
N ALA A 205 2.48 -23.25 -12.21
CA ALA A 205 3.49 -23.61 -13.21
C ALA A 205 4.35 -24.82 -12.78
N ASN A 206 3.88 -26.04 -13.06
CA ASN A 206 4.64 -27.08 -13.80
C ASN A 206 3.85 -28.39 -14.05
N VAL A 207 2.52 -28.30 -14.21
CA VAL A 207 1.68 -29.46 -14.53
C VAL A 207 0.96 -29.17 -15.83
N ILE A 208 1.37 -29.85 -16.89
CA ILE A 208 0.69 -29.80 -18.19
C ILE A 208 -0.15 -31.08 -18.28
N ASN A 209 -1.38 -30.97 -18.78
CA ASN A 209 -2.22 -32.14 -19.07
C ASN A 209 -1.96 -32.57 -20.52
N ALA A 210 -1.90 -33.88 -20.79
CA ALA A 210 -1.80 -34.41 -22.14
C ALA A 210 -2.55 -35.74 -22.30
N THR A 211 -2.99 -36.04 -23.52
CA THR A 211 -3.75 -37.24 -23.89
C THR A 211 -2.80 -38.33 -24.35
N ALA A 212 -2.87 -39.52 -23.74
CA ALA A 212 -2.05 -40.67 -24.13
C ALA A 212 -2.55 -41.30 -25.43
N GLN A 213 -1.66 -41.47 -26.42
CA GLN A 213 -1.95 -42.15 -27.68
C GLN A 213 -1.51 -43.63 -27.67
N GLU A 214 -0.82 -44.05 -26.61
CA GLU A 214 -0.51 -45.45 -26.29
C GLU A 214 -0.67 -45.71 -24.78
N ASN A 215 -0.44 -46.95 -24.34
CA ASN A 215 -0.52 -47.30 -22.92
C ASN A 215 0.78 -46.93 -22.20
N ILE A 216 0.68 -46.01 -21.24
CA ILE A 216 1.82 -45.42 -20.53
C ILE A 216 1.73 -45.81 -19.04
N ALA A 217 2.77 -46.42 -18.51
CA ALA A 217 2.89 -46.74 -17.09
C ALA A 217 3.32 -45.51 -16.25
N THR A 218 3.14 -45.61 -14.94
CA THR A 218 3.57 -44.58 -14.00
C THR A 218 5.10 -44.42 -14.04
N TYR A 219 5.60 -43.18 -14.02
CA TYR A 219 7.02 -42.80 -14.07
C TYR A 219 7.76 -43.11 -15.39
N GLN A 220 7.02 -43.33 -16.48
CA GLN A 220 7.62 -43.41 -17.81
C GLN A 220 7.81 -42.02 -18.43
N VAL A 221 8.87 -41.89 -19.22
CA VAL A 221 9.18 -40.70 -20.01
C VAL A 221 8.34 -40.74 -21.28
N VAL A 222 7.73 -39.59 -21.59
CA VAL A 222 6.81 -39.41 -22.71
C VAL A 222 7.29 -38.28 -23.60
N ALA A 223 6.97 -38.37 -24.88
CA ALA A 223 7.30 -37.39 -25.91
C ALA A 223 6.00 -36.83 -26.50
N TYR A 224 5.98 -35.51 -26.76
CA TYR A 224 4.86 -34.89 -27.46
C TYR A 224 4.91 -35.25 -28.95
N THR A 225 3.83 -35.85 -29.47
CA THR A 225 3.69 -36.23 -30.88
C THR A 225 2.73 -35.31 -31.65
N GLY A 226 1.95 -34.51 -30.93
CA GLY A 226 0.99 -33.56 -31.45
C GLY A 226 0.56 -32.55 -30.38
N PHE A 227 -0.38 -31.67 -30.71
CA PHE A 227 -0.96 -30.77 -29.72
C PHE A 227 -1.70 -31.59 -28.66
N ASN A 228 -1.20 -31.54 -27.43
CA ASN A 228 -1.80 -32.22 -26.27
C ASN A 228 -1.83 -33.75 -26.40
N GLU A 229 -0.98 -34.35 -27.24
CA GLU A 229 -0.88 -35.79 -27.46
C GLU A 229 0.52 -36.29 -27.11
N ILE A 230 0.58 -37.39 -26.36
CA ILE A 230 1.83 -37.98 -25.86
C ILE A 230 1.91 -39.49 -26.15
N ASN A 231 3.13 -39.92 -26.46
CA ASN A 231 3.56 -41.31 -26.60
C ASN A 231 4.79 -41.55 -25.70
N LEU A 232 5.20 -42.80 -25.51
CA LEU A 232 6.46 -43.15 -24.86
C LEU A 232 7.63 -42.51 -25.62
N ALA A 233 8.54 -41.91 -24.87
CA ALA A 233 9.73 -41.31 -25.44
C ALA A 233 10.76 -42.39 -25.78
N THR A 234 11.43 -42.20 -26.91
CA THR A 234 12.60 -43.00 -27.32
C THR A 234 13.86 -42.15 -27.27
N TYR A 235 15.03 -42.80 -27.24
CA TYR A 235 16.31 -42.10 -27.17
C TYR A 235 16.52 -41.13 -28.36
N ASN A 236 16.08 -41.52 -29.55
CA ASN A 236 16.26 -40.70 -30.75
C ASN A 236 15.37 -39.43 -30.77
N GLN A 237 14.31 -39.39 -29.96
CA GLN A 237 13.41 -38.24 -29.83
C GLN A 237 13.95 -37.16 -28.87
N LEU A 238 15.03 -37.46 -28.14
CA LEU A 238 15.67 -36.48 -27.29
C LEU A 238 16.17 -35.29 -28.14
N GLN A 239 15.89 -34.07 -27.66
CA GLN A 239 16.16 -32.77 -28.31
C GLN A 239 15.39 -32.48 -29.62
N THR A 240 14.57 -33.40 -30.13
CA THR A 240 13.76 -33.14 -31.34
C THR A 240 12.31 -32.84 -31.02
N THR A 241 11.82 -33.32 -29.88
CA THR A 241 10.50 -32.98 -29.32
C THR A 241 10.60 -32.70 -27.83
N ALA A 242 9.59 -32.01 -27.30
CA ALA A 242 9.45 -31.83 -25.87
C ALA A 242 9.19 -33.18 -25.20
N ILE A 243 9.89 -33.42 -24.09
CA ILE A 243 9.72 -34.63 -23.28
C ILE A 243 9.15 -34.27 -21.91
N ALA A 244 8.44 -35.21 -21.32
CA ALA A 244 7.90 -35.09 -19.97
C ALA A 244 7.95 -36.46 -19.28
N MET A 245 7.61 -36.52 -18.01
CA MET A 245 7.43 -37.78 -17.29
C MET A 245 5.98 -37.91 -16.81
N SER A 246 5.39 -39.07 -17.05
CA SER A 246 4.07 -39.38 -16.48
C SER A 246 4.20 -39.71 -15.00
N VAL A 247 3.36 -39.13 -14.16
CA VAL A 247 3.30 -39.46 -12.71
C VAL A 247 2.15 -40.39 -12.35
N GLN A 248 1.45 -40.90 -13.36
CA GLN A 248 0.34 -41.85 -13.22
C GLN A 248 0.29 -42.81 -14.41
N GLY A 249 -0.42 -43.94 -14.27
CA GLY A 249 -0.70 -44.82 -15.41
C GLY A 249 -1.79 -44.22 -16.30
N LEU A 250 -1.59 -44.22 -17.62
CA LEU A 250 -2.52 -43.69 -18.61
C LEU A 250 -2.80 -44.74 -19.69
N GLY A 251 -4.08 -45.07 -19.87
CA GLY A 251 -4.55 -45.82 -21.02
C GLY A 251 -4.76 -44.93 -22.25
N ILE A 252 -4.90 -45.56 -23.42
CA ILE A 252 -5.13 -44.87 -24.70
C ILE A 252 -6.37 -43.96 -24.60
N GLY A 253 -6.21 -42.70 -25.01
CA GLY A 253 -7.24 -41.65 -24.99
C GLY A 253 -7.47 -41.00 -23.64
N GLN A 254 -6.78 -41.41 -22.57
CA GLN A 254 -6.89 -40.79 -21.26
C GLN A 254 -6.04 -39.53 -21.15
N VAL A 255 -6.58 -38.50 -20.51
CA VAL A 255 -5.85 -37.27 -20.18
C VAL A 255 -5.19 -37.45 -18.82
N GLY A 256 -3.91 -37.12 -18.75
CA GLY A 256 -3.10 -37.26 -17.55
C GLY A 256 -2.19 -36.08 -17.27
N THR A 257 -1.79 -35.98 -16.01
CA THR A 257 -0.79 -35.02 -15.53
C THR A 257 0.62 -35.51 -15.86
N ILE A 258 1.42 -34.63 -16.46
CA ILE A 258 2.82 -34.89 -16.78
C ILE A 258 3.74 -33.79 -16.22
N VAL A 259 4.97 -34.19 -15.91
CA VAL A 259 6.04 -33.33 -15.35
C VAL A 259 7.07 -33.06 -16.43
N THR A 260 7.19 -31.80 -16.85
CA THR A 260 8.18 -31.39 -17.87
C THR A 260 9.56 -31.13 -17.29
N GLN A 261 9.65 -30.72 -16.02
CA GLN A 261 10.91 -30.48 -15.31
C GLN A 261 10.67 -30.53 -13.79
N GLY A 262 11.66 -30.97 -13.02
CA GLY A 262 11.65 -30.92 -11.56
C GLY A 262 12.04 -32.22 -10.89
N THR A 263 11.89 -32.28 -9.56
CA THR A 263 12.21 -33.48 -8.79
C THR A 263 11.08 -34.49 -8.88
N VAL A 264 11.40 -35.72 -9.30
CA VAL A 264 10.46 -36.85 -9.31
C VAL A 264 10.94 -37.89 -8.31
N VAL A 265 10.00 -38.39 -7.50
CA VAL A 265 10.25 -39.43 -6.49
C VAL A 265 9.47 -40.69 -6.88
N ASN A 266 10.18 -41.80 -7.05
CA ASN A 266 9.59 -43.12 -7.24
C ASN A 266 10.17 -44.07 -6.17
N PRO A 267 9.34 -44.54 -5.22
CA PRO A 267 9.78 -45.46 -4.17
C PRO A 267 10.33 -46.80 -4.67
N ALA A 268 10.06 -47.19 -5.92
CA ALA A 268 10.54 -48.43 -6.52
C ALA A 268 11.94 -48.31 -7.14
N TRP A 269 12.46 -47.10 -7.34
CA TRP A 269 13.83 -46.91 -7.83
C TRP A 269 14.87 -47.24 -6.75
N ASN A 270 16.05 -47.65 -7.20
CA ASN A 270 17.18 -47.97 -6.33
C ASN A 270 18.50 -47.49 -6.98
N TRP A 271 18.58 -46.20 -7.28
CA TRP A 271 19.78 -45.59 -7.85
C TRP A 271 20.95 -45.61 -6.84
N THR A 272 22.14 -45.98 -7.30
CA THR A 272 23.29 -46.21 -6.41
C THR A 272 24.30 -45.06 -6.36
N VAL A 273 24.26 -44.16 -7.34
CA VAL A 273 25.24 -43.08 -7.50
C VAL A 273 24.52 -41.73 -7.62
N ALA A 274 24.66 -40.88 -6.61
CA ALA A 274 24.14 -39.51 -6.65
C ALA A 274 24.87 -38.69 -7.74
N GLY A 275 24.12 -37.88 -8.48
CA GLY A 275 24.62 -37.07 -9.59
C GLY A 275 24.83 -37.81 -10.90
N ALA A 276 24.59 -39.13 -10.96
CA ALA A 276 24.71 -39.91 -12.19
C ALA A 276 23.74 -39.37 -13.27
N PRO A 277 24.21 -39.18 -14.53
CA PRO A 277 23.36 -38.77 -15.64
C PRO A 277 22.38 -39.88 -16.03
N LEU A 278 21.17 -39.48 -16.44
CA LEU A 278 20.12 -40.40 -16.87
C LEU A 278 19.65 -40.07 -18.28
N TRP A 279 19.40 -41.12 -19.07
CA TRP A 279 18.78 -41.09 -20.41
C TRP A 279 17.45 -41.85 -20.38
N VAL A 280 16.74 -41.82 -21.51
CA VAL A 280 15.57 -42.68 -21.74
C VAL A 280 15.97 -43.84 -22.64
N ASP A 281 15.42 -45.02 -22.39
CA ASP A 281 15.50 -46.14 -23.33
C ASP A 281 14.37 -46.12 -24.37
N ASP A 282 14.34 -47.07 -25.29
CA ASP A 282 13.30 -47.13 -26.33
C ASP A 282 11.93 -47.62 -25.82
N SER A 283 11.81 -47.91 -24.52
CA SER A 283 10.56 -48.27 -23.85
C SER A 283 10.00 -47.15 -22.96
N GLY A 284 10.65 -45.98 -22.94
CA GLY A 284 10.26 -44.86 -22.10
C GLY A 284 10.69 -45.00 -20.64
N GLU A 285 11.60 -45.92 -20.30
CA GLU A 285 12.16 -46.03 -18.95
C GLU A 285 13.44 -45.20 -18.79
N LEU A 286 13.66 -44.68 -17.58
CA LEU A 286 14.92 -44.01 -17.26
C LEU A 286 16.05 -45.03 -17.08
N THR A 287 17.18 -44.75 -17.69
CA THR A 287 18.39 -45.56 -17.62
C THR A 287 19.62 -44.72 -17.32
N ALA A 288 20.60 -45.28 -16.60
CA ALA A 288 21.91 -44.67 -16.39
C ALA A 288 22.91 -44.95 -17.53
N ILE A 289 22.48 -45.70 -18.56
CA ILE A 289 23.30 -46.09 -19.70
C ILE A 289 22.99 -45.18 -20.87
N ASP A 290 24.04 -44.60 -21.47
CA ASP A 290 23.92 -43.90 -22.74
C ASP A 290 23.83 -44.91 -23.89
N LEU A 291 22.65 -45.04 -24.51
CA LEU A 291 22.41 -45.99 -25.59
C LEU A 291 23.27 -45.72 -26.82
N HIS A 292 23.72 -44.48 -27.06
CA HIS A 292 24.68 -44.19 -28.14
C HIS A 292 26.02 -44.89 -27.95
N THR A 293 26.46 -45.09 -26.70
CA THR A 293 27.74 -45.74 -26.40
C THR A 293 27.70 -47.27 -26.46
N THR A 294 26.50 -47.85 -26.41
CA THR A 294 26.29 -49.31 -26.38
C THR A 294 25.71 -49.86 -27.68
N ASP A 295 24.91 -49.08 -28.41
CA ASP A 295 24.42 -49.38 -29.76
C ASP A 295 24.48 -48.14 -30.67
N VAL A 296 25.65 -47.92 -31.26
CA VAL A 296 25.91 -46.80 -32.18
C VAL A 296 25.12 -46.94 -33.51
N VAL A 297 24.60 -48.14 -33.82
CA VAL A 297 23.88 -48.40 -35.08
C VAL A 297 22.41 -48.03 -34.93
N GLY A 298 21.78 -48.39 -33.80
CA GLY A 298 20.40 -47.99 -33.45
C GLY A 298 20.28 -46.52 -33.02
N HIS A 299 21.36 -45.96 -32.44
CA HIS A 299 21.41 -44.59 -31.93
C HIS A 299 22.62 -43.85 -32.51
N PRO A 300 22.56 -43.36 -33.75
CA PRO A 300 23.74 -42.80 -34.43
C PRO A 300 24.20 -41.43 -33.93
N ILE A 301 23.37 -40.73 -33.13
CA ILE A 301 23.64 -39.37 -32.64
C ILE A 301 23.59 -39.37 -31.12
N ALA A 302 24.68 -39.00 -30.47
CA ALA A 302 24.74 -38.83 -29.02
C ALA A 302 23.74 -37.77 -28.52
N LYS A 303 22.99 -38.08 -27.47
CA LYS A 303 22.00 -37.19 -26.85
C LYS A 303 22.42 -36.81 -25.43
N PRO A 304 22.14 -35.58 -24.98
CA PRO A 304 22.42 -35.20 -23.60
C PRO A 304 21.50 -35.95 -22.63
N PRO A 305 21.93 -36.11 -21.37
CA PRO A 305 21.07 -36.67 -20.34
C PRO A 305 19.88 -35.77 -20.02
N ILE A 306 18.75 -36.40 -19.70
CA ILE A 306 17.46 -35.79 -19.39
C ILE A 306 17.15 -35.77 -17.89
N GLY A 307 18.10 -36.18 -17.07
CA GLY A 307 17.96 -36.10 -15.64
C GLY A 307 19.23 -36.48 -14.90
N ARG A 308 19.18 -36.31 -13.58
CA ARG A 308 20.26 -36.68 -12.66
C ARG A 308 19.71 -37.32 -11.40
N VAL A 309 20.40 -38.33 -10.89
CA VAL A 309 20.05 -38.96 -9.62
C VAL A 309 20.29 -37.98 -8.47
N LEU A 310 19.31 -37.80 -7.60
CA LEU A 310 19.44 -37.02 -6.35
C LEU A 310 19.60 -37.95 -5.13
N SER A 311 18.84 -39.05 -5.09
CA SER A 311 18.89 -40.07 -4.05
C SER A 311 18.46 -41.43 -4.63
N PRO A 312 18.52 -42.55 -3.89
CA PRO A 312 18.11 -43.86 -4.41
C PRO A 312 16.70 -43.90 -5.01
N THR A 313 15.79 -43.07 -4.50
CA THR A 313 14.38 -43.04 -4.92
C THR A 313 13.99 -41.71 -5.59
N SER A 314 14.92 -40.80 -5.86
CA SER A 314 14.59 -39.50 -6.46
C SER A 314 15.59 -39.04 -7.50
N VAL A 315 15.06 -38.39 -8.54
CA VAL A 315 15.83 -37.83 -9.65
C VAL A 315 15.37 -36.40 -9.90
N PHE A 316 16.27 -35.56 -10.40
CA PHE A 316 15.90 -34.29 -11.02
C PHE A 316 15.73 -34.54 -12.52
N PHE A 317 14.51 -34.41 -13.02
CA PHE A 317 14.15 -34.55 -14.43
C PHE A 317 14.16 -33.18 -15.13
N ASP A 318 14.64 -33.13 -16.37
CA ASP A 318 14.72 -31.91 -17.16
C ASP A 318 14.63 -32.23 -18.67
N GLN A 319 14.27 -31.25 -19.51
CA GLN A 319 14.17 -31.42 -20.97
C GLN A 319 15.52 -31.40 -21.70
N GLY A 320 16.56 -31.94 -21.05
CA GLY A 320 17.95 -31.83 -21.47
C GLY A 320 18.60 -30.62 -20.82
N LEU A 321 19.26 -30.84 -19.69
CA LEU A 321 20.27 -29.92 -19.20
C LEU A 321 21.28 -29.74 -20.32
N GLY A 322 21.60 -28.50 -20.70
CA GLY A 322 22.63 -28.17 -21.70
C GLY A 322 24.01 -28.70 -21.35
N GLY A 323 24.17 -30.02 -21.37
CA GLY A 323 25.42 -30.73 -21.23
C GLY A 323 26.33 -30.29 -22.36
N ALA A 324 27.62 -30.21 -22.05
CA ALA A 324 28.65 -29.88 -23.01
C ALA A 324 28.38 -30.64 -24.32
N GLY A 325 28.31 -29.90 -25.43
CA GLY A 325 28.09 -30.49 -26.74
C GLY A 325 29.10 -31.62 -27.00
N PRO A 326 28.75 -32.60 -27.85
CA PRO A 326 29.65 -33.70 -28.17
C PRO A 326 31.03 -33.15 -28.51
N ALA A 327 32.09 -33.78 -27.99
CA ALA A 327 33.44 -33.51 -28.47
C ALA A 327 33.41 -33.68 -30.00
N GLY A 328 33.76 -32.61 -30.73
CA GLY A 328 33.76 -32.64 -32.18
C GLY A 328 34.59 -33.84 -32.68
N PRO A 329 34.25 -34.41 -33.85
CA PRO A 329 34.98 -35.55 -34.38
C PRO A 329 36.49 -35.24 -34.40
N ILE A 330 37.30 -36.21 -33.97
CA ILE A 330 38.76 -36.13 -34.13
C ILE A 330 39.04 -35.83 -35.60
N GLY A 331 39.69 -34.69 -35.85
CA GLY A 331 40.13 -34.30 -37.19
C GLY A 331 41.02 -35.41 -37.79
N PRO A 332 41.03 -35.56 -39.12
CA PRO A 332 41.69 -36.68 -39.77
C PRO A 332 43.16 -36.75 -39.36
N ASP A 333 43.62 -37.96 -39.04
CA ASP A 333 45.03 -38.25 -38.75
C ASP A 333 45.93 -37.67 -39.85
N GLY A 334 46.60 -36.57 -39.53
CA GLY A 334 47.43 -35.83 -40.46
C GLY A 334 47.87 -34.50 -39.87
N THR A 335 49.01 -34.51 -39.19
CA THR A 335 49.88 -33.36 -38.86
C THR A 335 49.36 -31.98 -39.30
N PRO A 336 48.88 -31.11 -38.39
CA PRO A 336 48.45 -29.78 -38.77
C PRO A 336 49.64 -29.00 -39.33
N ALA A 337 49.47 -28.40 -40.50
CA ALA A 337 50.43 -27.45 -41.04
C ALA A 337 50.56 -26.26 -40.08
N LEU A 338 51.80 -25.91 -39.75
CA LEU A 338 52.16 -24.76 -38.92
C LEU A 338 51.54 -23.47 -39.47
N ALA A 339 50.98 -22.65 -38.60
CA ALA A 339 50.42 -21.34 -38.93
C ALA A 339 51.50 -20.45 -39.56
N THR A 340 51.22 -19.90 -40.74
CA THR A 340 52.16 -19.07 -41.52
C THR A 340 51.98 -17.56 -41.36
N ASP A 341 51.14 -17.09 -40.45
CA ASP A 341 51.05 -15.65 -40.15
C ASP A 341 51.79 -15.31 -38.85
N THR A 342 53.05 -14.90 -39.01
CA THR A 342 53.84 -14.28 -37.95
C THR A 342 53.57 -12.78 -37.91
N VAL A 343 52.60 -12.35 -37.09
CA VAL A 343 52.61 -10.99 -36.54
C VAL A 343 53.38 -11.04 -35.23
N PHE A 344 54.55 -10.41 -35.20
CA PHE A 344 55.41 -10.37 -34.02
C PHE A 344 54.77 -9.51 -32.91
N GLY A 345 54.02 -10.17 -32.01
CA GLY A 345 53.68 -9.65 -30.69
C GLY A 345 54.77 -10.05 -29.69
N ILE A 346 55.34 -9.08 -28.99
CA ILE A 346 56.28 -9.32 -27.89
C ILE A 346 55.48 -9.79 -26.66
N THR A 347 55.62 -11.07 -26.30
CA THR A 347 55.07 -11.61 -25.05
C THR A 347 56.17 -11.63 -23.99
N LYS A 348 56.00 -10.86 -22.90
CA LYS A 348 56.95 -10.87 -21.77
C LYS A 348 56.59 -12.02 -20.83
N LEU A 349 57.51 -12.97 -20.65
CA LEU A 349 57.39 -14.05 -19.68
C LEU A 349 57.80 -13.56 -18.29
N SER A 350 57.05 -13.94 -17.26
CA SER A 350 57.36 -13.63 -15.85
C SER A 350 58.53 -14.45 -15.29
N LEU A 351 58.94 -15.52 -15.99
CA LEU A 351 60.09 -16.36 -15.69
C LEU A 351 60.89 -16.67 -16.99
N PRO A 352 62.21 -16.89 -16.92
CA PRO A 352 63.02 -17.18 -18.11
C PRO A 352 62.55 -18.45 -18.81
N ALA A 353 62.41 -18.41 -20.14
CA ALA A 353 62.08 -19.59 -20.93
C ALA A 353 63.18 -20.65 -20.83
N THR A 354 62.79 -21.93 -20.68
CA THR A 354 63.72 -23.06 -20.64
C THR A 354 64.53 -23.22 -21.94
N SER A 355 63.97 -22.76 -23.07
CA SER A 355 64.69 -22.59 -24.33
C SER A 355 64.47 -21.17 -24.86
N ALA A 356 65.54 -20.39 -24.95
CA ALA A 356 65.48 -19.00 -25.40
C ALA A 356 65.09 -18.84 -26.89
N ILE A 357 65.20 -19.92 -27.67
CA ILE A 357 64.93 -19.93 -29.11
C ILE A 357 63.48 -20.29 -29.42
N ASN A 358 62.79 -20.98 -28.50
CA ASN A 358 61.38 -21.36 -28.59
C ASN A 358 60.67 -21.10 -27.24
N PRO A 359 60.44 -19.82 -26.88
CA PRO A 359 59.73 -19.50 -25.66
C PRO A 359 58.26 -19.90 -25.79
N ILE A 360 57.80 -20.86 -25.00
CA ILE A 360 56.38 -21.23 -24.91
C ILE A 360 55.72 -20.24 -23.93
N ALA A 361 54.74 -19.48 -24.42
CA ALA A 361 54.06 -18.43 -23.63
C ALA A 361 53.23 -18.99 -22.46
N VAL A 362 52.68 -20.20 -22.63
CA VAL A 362 51.95 -20.98 -21.64
C VAL A 362 52.33 -22.45 -21.87
N GLY A 363 53.13 -23.03 -20.99
CA GLY A 363 53.49 -24.43 -21.10
C GLY A 363 52.31 -25.34 -20.75
N ASP A 364 52.41 -26.62 -21.10
CA ASP A 364 51.47 -27.69 -20.73
C ASP A 364 51.35 -27.87 -19.20
N ASN A 365 52.19 -27.15 -18.45
CA ASN A 365 52.22 -27.02 -17.01
C ASN A 365 51.45 -25.79 -16.48
N ASP A 366 50.75 -25.03 -17.34
CA ASP A 366 49.86 -23.96 -16.90
C ASP A 366 48.67 -24.58 -16.15
N PRO A 367 48.50 -24.31 -14.85
CA PRO A 367 47.46 -24.93 -14.04
C PRO A 367 46.05 -24.65 -14.57
N ARG A 368 45.86 -23.58 -15.36
CA ARG A 368 44.57 -23.22 -15.96
C ARG A 368 44.16 -24.17 -17.09
N MET A 369 45.09 -24.97 -17.63
CA MET A 369 44.83 -25.96 -18.68
C MET A 369 44.34 -27.31 -18.14
N VAL A 370 44.50 -27.56 -16.83
CA VAL A 370 44.13 -28.83 -16.17
C VAL A 370 43.16 -28.65 -14.99
N ASP A 371 42.98 -27.42 -14.52
CA ASP A 371 42.11 -27.10 -13.40
C ASP A 371 41.16 -25.98 -13.81
N ALA A 372 40.03 -26.37 -14.40
CA ALA A 372 38.89 -25.49 -14.67
C ALA A 372 38.24 -25.11 -13.33
N ARG A 373 38.95 -24.32 -12.52
CA ARG A 373 38.39 -23.73 -11.32
C ARG A 373 37.36 -22.71 -11.77
N ALA A 374 36.12 -22.88 -11.31
CA ALA A 374 35.22 -21.75 -11.20
C ALA A 374 36.01 -20.61 -10.53
N PRO A 375 35.95 -19.37 -11.05
CA PRO A 375 36.72 -18.27 -10.49
C PRO A 375 36.47 -18.24 -8.99
N LEU A 376 37.53 -18.46 -8.21
CA LEU A 376 37.46 -18.29 -6.76
C LEU A 376 36.91 -16.89 -6.52
N THR A 377 36.07 -16.75 -5.50
CA THR A 377 35.66 -15.43 -5.03
C THR A 377 36.91 -14.60 -4.82
N HIS A 378 37.06 -13.57 -5.65
CA HIS A 378 38.17 -12.65 -5.60
C HIS A 378 37.58 -11.28 -5.34
N GLU A 379 38.06 -10.63 -4.28
CA GLU A 379 37.65 -9.29 -3.96
C GLU A 379 38.45 -8.33 -4.83
N GLN A 380 37.75 -7.58 -5.69
CA GLN A 380 38.35 -6.46 -6.41
C GLN A 380 38.12 -5.20 -5.57
N PRO A 381 39.18 -4.51 -5.10
CA PRO A 381 38.99 -3.26 -4.38
C PRO A 381 38.43 -2.20 -5.33
N ALA A 382 37.48 -1.39 -4.85
CA ALA A 382 36.83 -0.33 -5.62
C ALA A 382 37.81 0.75 -6.18
N THR A 383 39.05 0.76 -5.70
CA THR A 383 40.16 1.59 -6.23
C THR A 383 40.66 1.14 -7.61
N THR A 384 40.30 -0.06 -8.06
CA THR A 384 40.76 -0.65 -9.34
C THR A 384 39.68 -0.73 -10.41
N ILE A 385 38.42 -0.47 -10.04
CA ILE A 385 37.27 -0.53 -10.94
C ILE A 385 37.13 0.84 -11.62
N THR A 386 37.46 0.89 -12.91
CA THR A 386 37.28 2.10 -13.74
C THR A 386 35.85 2.15 -14.28
N PHE A 387 35.32 3.36 -14.42
CA PHE A 387 34.00 3.61 -15.00
C PHE A 387 34.02 4.94 -15.74
N THR A 388 33.06 5.17 -16.63
CA THR A 388 32.89 6.46 -17.30
C THR A 388 32.20 7.43 -16.33
N PRO A 389 32.84 8.54 -15.91
CA PRO A 389 32.20 9.49 -15.02
C PRO A 389 30.92 10.08 -15.62
N TYR A 390 29.92 10.29 -14.77
CA TYR A 390 28.65 10.90 -15.15
C TYR A 390 28.45 12.21 -14.37
N GLY A 391 27.95 13.25 -15.03
CA GLY A 391 27.68 14.54 -14.40
C GLY A 391 28.95 15.28 -13.97
N THR A 392 29.01 15.68 -12.70
CA THR A 392 30.13 16.45 -12.10
C THR A 392 31.26 15.58 -11.58
N LEU A 393 31.11 14.24 -11.61
CA LEU A 393 32.12 13.32 -11.12
C LEU A 393 33.40 13.43 -11.95
N THR A 394 34.54 13.54 -11.26
CA THR A 394 35.86 13.64 -11.90
C THR A 394 36.79 12.47 -11.54
N GLY A 395 36.38 11.61 -10.60
CA GLY A 395 37.14 10.45 -10.15
C GLY A 395 37.34 9.38 -11.24
N PRO A 396 38.57 8.87 -11.46
CA PRO A 396 38.86 7.87 -12.50
C PRO A 396 38.46 6.43 -12.14
N TYR A 397 38.05 6.18 -10.89
CA TYR A 397 37.63 4.86 -10.39
C TYR A 397 36.57 4.99 -9.30
N THR A 398 35.83 3.91 -9.06
CA THR A 398 34.62 3.87 -8.23
C THR A 398 34.82 4.45 -6.83
N GLN A 399 35.96 4.15 -6.17
CA GLN A 399 36.25 4.68 -4.83
C GLN A 399 36.30 6.22 -4.77
N ASN A 400 36.93 6.88 -5.75
CA ASN A 400 37.02 8.34 -5.78
C ASN A 400 35.67 8.98 -6.09
N ALA A 401 34.87 8.34 -6.94
CA ALA A 401 33.53 8.81 -7.26
C ALA A 401 32.62 8.77 -6.03
N ILE A 402 32.68 7.69 -5.24
CA ILE A 402 31.94 7.59 -3.98
C ILE A 402 32.41 8.68 -3.01
N GLN A 403 33.72 8.89 -2.84
CA GLN A 403 34.23 9.94 -1.98
C GLN A 403 33.76 11.33 -2.42
N GLN A 404 33.80 11.63 -3.72
CA GLN A 404 33.31 12.89 -4.27
C GLN A 404 31.82 13.11 -4.00
N LEU A 405 30.99 12.07 -4.15
CA LEU A 405 29.57 12.16 -3.82
C LEU A 405 29.34 12.41 -2.32
N GLU A 406 30.14 11.78 -1.45
CA GLU A 406 30.09 12.01 -0.01
C GLU A 406 30.50 13.44 0.37
N ASP A 407 31.47 14.02 -0.33
CA ASP A 407 31.93 15.39 -0.10
C ASP A 407 30.96 16.45 -0.68
N GLU A 408 30.24 16.11 -1.75
CA GLU A 408 29.31 17.02 -2.44
C GLU A 408 27.86 16.96 -1.90
N LYS A 409 27.47 15.88 -1.22
CA LYS A 409 26.10 15.77 -0.66
C LYS A 409 25.94 16.63 0.59
N LEU A 410 24.73 17.14 0.80
CA LEU A 410 24.35 17.75 2.07
C LEU A 410 24.08 16.64 3.11
N SER A 411 24.76 16.67 4.26
CA SER A 411 24.54 15.70 5.35
C SER A 411 23.16 15.88 6.00
N LEU A 412 22.61 14.78 6.55
CA LEU A 412 21.36 14.80 7.33
C LEU A 412 21.50 15.59 8.64
N ASP A 413 22.70 15.63 9.21
CA ASP A 413 23.00 16.44 10.41
C ASP A 413 23.15 17.94 10.07
N GLY A 414 23.01 18.30 8.79
CA GLY A 414 23.15 19.65 8.26
C GLY A 414 24.49 19.92 7.60
N GLY A 415 24.62 21.10 6.99
CA GLY A 415 25.81 21.55 6.30
C GLY A 415 25.63 22.94 5.70
N THR A 416 26.67 23.44 5.04
CA THR A 416 26.66 24.78 4.43
C THR A 416 26.39 24.68 2.94
N LEU A 417 25.31 25.31 2.47
CA LEU A 417 25.06 25.51 1.03
C LEU A 417 25.76 26.79 0.56
N THR A 418 26.62 26.68 -0.45
CA THR A 418 27.33 27.81 -1.06
C THR A 418 26.58 28.46 -2.23
N GLY A 419 25.48 27.83 -2.68
CA GLY A 419 24.59 28.31 -3.73
C GLY A 419 23.15 28.54 -3.25
N PHE A 420 22.29 29.01 -4.15
CA PHE A 420 20.86 29.23 -3.85
C PHE A 420 20.10 27.91 -3.68
N LEU A 421 19.23 27.87 -2.67
CA LEU A 421 18.24 26.79 -2.49
C LEU A 421 16.86 27.28 -2.96
N THR A 422 16.36 26.73 -4.06
CA THR A 422 15.01 27.00 -4.57
C THR A 422 14.06 25.90 -4.13
N LEU A 423 12.99 26.24 -3.40
CA LEU A 423 11.97 25.29 -2.93
C LEU A 423 10.79 25.27 -3.91
N ALA A 424 10.24 24.08 -4.18
CA ALA A 424 9.18 23.90 -5.17
C ALA A 424 7.83 24.51 -4.75
N ALA A 425 7.59 24.66 -3.46
CA ALA A 425 6.35 25.21 -2.90
C ALA A 425 6.57 25.79 -1.48
N ASN A 426 5.52 26.43 -0.96
CA ASN A 426 5.47 26.89 0.43
C ASN A 426 5.45 25.70 1.42
N PRO A 427 5.93 25.87 2.66
CA PRO A 427 5.92 24.81 3.67
C PRO A 427 4.49 24.41 4.03
N VAL A 428 4.27 23.10 4.26
CA VAL A 428 2.98 22.51 4.70
C VAL A 428 3.12 21.88 6.08
N ASN A 429 4.24 21.19 6.34
CA ASN A 429 4.55 20.64 7.66
C ASN A 429 5.44 21.59 8.48
N PRO A 430 5.36 21.57 9.82
CA PRO A 430 6.16 22.45 10.69
C PRO A 430 7.67 22.33 10.52
N LEU A 431 8.18 21.19 10.05
CA LEU A 431 9.61 20.93 9.86
C LEU A 431 10.10 21.18 8.42
N HIS A 432 9.25 21.72 7.54
CA HIS A 432 9.68 22.10 6.20
C HIS A 432 10.51 23.40 6.23
N ALA A 433 11.49 23.50 5.34
CA ALA A 433 12.13 24.77 5.05
C ALA A 433 11.12 25.76 4.47
N ALA A 434 11.19 27.03 4.90
CA ALA A 434 10.30 28.09 4.44
C ALA A 434 10.99 28.97 3.40
N THR A 435 10.28 29.33 2.33
CA THR A 435 10.76 30.36 1.38
C THR A 435 10.67 31.75 2.02
N LYS A 436 11.55 32.67 1.63
CA LYS A 436 11.43 34.07 2.05
C LYS A 436 10.09 34.68 1.64
N LEU A 437 9.61 34.38 0.43
CA LEU A 437 8.29 34.84 -0.05
C LEU A 437 7.17 34.36 0.86
N TYR A 438 7.20 33.10 1.31
CA TYR A 438 6.21 32.59 2.26
C TYR A 438 6.24 33.39 3.56
N VAL A 439 7.41 33.57 4.18
CA VAL A 439 7.55 34.33 5.43
C VAL A 439 7.10 35.78 5.27
N ASP A 440 7.48 36.42 4.17
CA ASP A 440 7.10 37.81 3.87
C ASP A 440 5.59 37.96 3.57
N SER A 441 4.92 36.88 3.14
CA SER A 441 3.48 36.86 2.86
C SER A 441 2.62 36.57 4.10
N LEU A 442 3.22 36.16 5.21
CA LEU A 442 2.50 35.98 6.47
C LEU A 442 2.00 37.35 6.97
N THR A 443 0.74 37.40 7.36
CA THR A 443 0.08 38.62 7.86
C THR A 443 -0.46 38.38 9.24
N LEU A 444 -1.03 39.40 9.88
CA LEU A 444 -1.67 39.23 11.18
C LEU A 444 -2.80 38.18 11.16
N ALA A 445 -3.44 37.98 10.01
CA ALA A 445 -4.46 36.95 9.80
C ALA A 445 -3.89 35.52 9.68
N SER A 446 -2.56 35.35 9.52
CA SER A 446 -1.95 34.01 9.50
C SER A 446 -1.68 33.45 10.89
N LEU A 447 -1.86 34.25 11.94
CA LEU A 447 -1.70 33.81 13.33
C LEU A 447 -2.97 33.11 13.80
N THR A 448 -2.83 31.87 14.28
CA THR A 448 -3.95 31.04 14.73
C THR A 448 -4.69 31.60 15.94
N ASP A 449 -4.03 32.41 16.75
CA ASP A 449 -4.57 33.07 17.93
C ASP A 449 -5.13 34.47 17.62
N VAL A 450 -5.18 34.88 16.34
CA VAL A 450 -5.74 36.17 15.92
C VAL A 450 -6.96 35.96 15.04
N THR A 451 -8.06 36.62 15.39
CA THR A 451 -9.29 36.68 14.59
C THR A 451 -9.60 38.12 14.21
N LEU A 452 -9.57 38.44 12.91
CA LEU A 452 -9.95 39.77 12.41
C LEU A 452 -11.45 39.80 12.08
N LEU A 453 -12.25 40.56 12.82
CA LEU A 453 -13.71 40.67 12.62
C LEU A 453 -14.10 41.73 11.57
N GLY A 454 -13.13 42.38 10.94
CA GLY A 454 -13.32 43.36 9.87
C GLY A 454 -11.99 43.81 9.26
N PRO A 455 -12.01 44.59 8.15
CA PRO A 455 -10.79 45.09 7.53
C PRO A 455 -10.04 46.01 8.50
N ALA A 456 -8.77 45.68 8.75
CA ALA A 456 -7.91 46.48 9.63
C ALA A 456 -7.71 47.88 9.05
N SER A 457 -8.08 48.89 9.82
CA SER A 457 -7.86 50.31 9.52
C SER A 457 -6.66 50.85 10.29
N LEU A 458 -6.04 51.91 9.77
CA LEU A 458 -4.96 52.58 10.49
C LEU A 458 -5.49 53.09 11.85
N GLY A 459 -4.89 52.62 12.94
CA GLY A 459 -5.28 52.97 14.31
C GLY A 459 -6.10 51.91 15.04
N ASP A 460 -6.41 50.77 14.40
CA ASP A 460 -6.98 49.61 15.09
C ASP A 460 -5.96 49.03 16.08
N VAL A 461 -6.48 48.54 17.22
CA VAL A 461 -5.69 47.91 18.28
C VAL A 461 -6.15 46.47 18.42
N LEU A 462 -5.21 45.53 18.50
CA LEU A 462 -5.52 44.16 18.88
C LEU A 462 -5.82 44.08 20.38
N SER A 463 -6.94 43.47 20.74
CA SER A 463 -7.32 43.20 22.13
C SER A 463 -7.55 41.71 22.36
N TYR A 464 -7.10 41.19 23.49
CA TYR A 464 -7.34 39.80 23.89
C TYR A 464 -8.71 39.70 24.57
N ASP A 465 -9.62 38.90 24.03
CA ASP A 465 -10.99 38.76 24.55
C ASP A 465 -11.15 37.67 25.63
N GLY A 466 -10.04 37.04 26.01
CA GLY A 466 -10.02 35.89 26.92
C GLY A 466 -9.83 34.54 26.21
N ALA A 467 -9.87 34.51 24.88
CA ALA A 467 -9.62 33.33 24.07
C ALA A 467 -8.68 33.62 22.88
N VAL A 468 -8.95 34.67 22.12
CA VAL A 468 -8.19 35.08 20.92
C VAL A 468 -7.92 36.58 20.92
N TRP A 469 -6.91 36.99 20.15
CA TRP A 469 -6.67 38.39 19.83
C TRP A 469 -7.63 38.83 18.73
N THR A 470 -8.37 39.90 18.94
CA THR A 470 -9.28 40.44 17.93
C THR A 470 -8.96 41.90 17.61
N ASN A 471 -9.17 42.31 16.35
CA ASN A 471 -9.15 43.73 15.96
C ASN A 471 -10.48 44.44 16.19
N THR A 472 -11.43 43.76 16.85
CA THR A 472 -12.64 44.39 17.34
C THR A 472 -12.21 45.56 18.20
N ILE A 473 -12.79 46.74 17.94
CA ILE A 473 -12.82 47.79 18.95
C ILE A 473 -13.42 47.08 20.18
N PRO A 474 -12.68 46.90 21.30
CA PRO A 474 -13.27 46.41 22.52
C PRO A 474 -14.58 47.16 22.67
N SER A 475 -15.67 46.45 22.96
CA SER A 475 -17.00 47.03 23.18
C SER A 475 -16.99 48.16 24.22
N PHE A 476 -15.84 48.40 24.85
CA PHE A 476 -15.56 49.60 25.59
C PHE A 476 -14.09 50.08 25.53
N ILE A 477 -13.65 50.74 24.44
CA ILE A 477 -12.56 51.74 24.55
C ILE A 477 -13.22 53.10 24.80
N PRO A 478 -13.14 53.66 26.01
CA PRO A 478 -13.61 55.01 26.27
C PRO A 478 -12.78 55.99 25.43
N LYS A 479 -13.34 56.45 24.31
CA LYS A 479 -12.76 57.52 23.48
C LYS A 479 -12.99 58.90 24.10
N THR A 480 -13.86 58.98 25.10
CA THR A 480 -14.15 60.19 25.87
C THR A 480 -14.33 59.84 27.33
N PHE A 481 -14.08 60.83 28.21
CA PHE A 481 -14.25 60.70 29.65
C PHE A 481 -15.66 60.23 30.05
N LEU A 482 -16.71 60.62 29.29
CA LEU A 482 -18.11 60.26 29.57
C LEU A 482 -18.46 58.80 29.32
N GLN A 483 -17.62 58.10 28.54
CA GLN A 483 -17.88 56.71 28.27
C GLN A 483 -17.52 55.87 29.50
N LEU A 484 -16.48 56.25 30.26
CA LEU A 484 -15.98 55.48 31.40
C LEU A 484 -17.11 55.11 32.37
N THR A 485 -17.19 53.83 32.74
CA THR A 485 -18.28 53.30 33.58
C THR A 485 -18.26 53.85 35.01
N ASP A 486 -17.09 54.31 35.45
CA ASP A 486 -16.82 54.92 36.74
C ASP A 486 -16.75 56.46 36.64
N ALA A 487 -17.25 57.07 35.56
CA ALA A 487 -17.34 58.52 35.41
C ALA A 487 -18.77 58.98 35.11
N PRO A 488 -19.09 60.29 35.25
CA PRO A 488 -20.39 60.80 34.87
C PRO A 488 -20.67 60.62 33.37
N SER A 489 -21.89 60.23 33.02
CA SER A 489 -22.29 59.91 31.64
C SER A 489 -22.77 61.12 30.82
N SER A 490 -22.72 62.35 31.37
CA SER A 490 -23.11 63.57 30.66
C SER A 490 -22.43 64.83 31.23
N TYR A 491 -22.11 65.79 30.36
CA TYR A 491 -21.72 67.15 30.74
C TYR A 491 -22.92 68.10 30.89
N VAL A 492 -24.12 67.70 30.47
CA VAL A 492 -25.29 68.58 30.51
C VAL A 492 -25.63 68.91 31.97
N GLY A 493 -25.71 70.21 32.27
CA GLY A 493 -25.97 70.72 33.62
C GLY A 493 -24.76 70.73 34.55
N GLN A 494 -23.56 70.36 34.09
CA GLN A 494 -22.34 70.25 34.90
C GLN A 494 -21.41 71.47 34.77
N ALA A 495 -21.89 72.57 34.18
CA ALA A 495 -21.09 73.77 33.95
C ALA A 495 -20.59 74.35 35.29
N GLY A 496 -19.27 74.52 35.42
CA GLY A 496 -18.62 75.07 36.62
C GLY A 496 -18.32 74.05 37.73
N LEU A 497 -18.66 72.77 37.54
CA LEU A 497 -18.29 71.69 38.45
C LEU A 497 -16.90 71.13 38.09
N PHE A 498 -16.23 70.46 39.03
CA PHE A 498 -14.94 69.78 38.82
C PHE A 498 -15.09 68.28 39.03
N ALA A 499 -14.19 67.50 38.42
CA ALA A 499 -14.14 66.05 38.64
C ALA A 499 -13.47 65.75 39.98
N ARG A 500 -14.11 64.92 40.82
CA ARG A 500 -13.54 64.39 42.06
C ARG A 500 -13.89 62.92 42.24
N VAL A 501 -13.21 62.23 43.15
CA VAL A 501 -13.63 60.89 43.61
C VAL A 501 -14.96 61.03 44.36
N ASN A 502 -15.92 60.16 44.04
CA ASN A 502 -17.22 60.13 44.69
C ASN A 502 -17.08 59.72 46.18
N ILE A 503 -18.12 59.98 46.98
CA ILE A 503 -18.07 59.68 48.42
C ILE A 503 -17.93 58.18 48.74
N GLY A 504 -18.29 57.31 47.78
CA GLY A 504 -18.17 55.87 47.91
C GLY A 504 -16.81 55.31 47.50
N GLU A 505 -15.89 56.15 47.02
CA GLU A 505 -14.57 55.76 46.48
C GLU A 505 -14.63 54.74 45.33
N THR A 506 -15.74 54.69 44.61
CA THR A 506 -16.00 53.73 43.52
C THR A 506 -15.92 54.33 42.13
N GLY A 507 -15.70 55.64 42.01
CA GLY A 507 -15.59 56.33 40.73
C GLY A 507 -15.44 57.84 40.88
N LEU A 508 -15.55 58.54 39.76
CA LEU A 508 -15.50 59.98 39.65
C LEU A 508 -16.92 60.57 39.53
N GLU A 509 -17.12 61.75 40.11
CA GLU A 509 -18.34 62.55 39.97
C GLU A 509 -17.99 64.01 39.62
N PHE A 510 -18.94 64.72 39.00
CA PHE A 510 -18.85 66.17 38.86
C PHE A 510 -19.50 66.83 40.08
N ALA A 511 -18.72 67.59 40.83
CA ALA A 511 -19.17 68.23 42.05
C ALA A 511 -18.87 69.73 42.05
N ALA A 512 -19.70 70.49 42.78
CA ALA A 512 -19.46 71.91 42.99
C ALA A 512 -18.26 72.10 43.92
N SER A 513 -17.44 73.11 43.65
CA SER A 513 -16.44 73.58 44.61
C SER A 513 -17.16 74.35 45.70
N ALA A 514 -17.73 73.61 46.65
CA ALA A 514 -18.39 74.16 47.80
C ALA A 514 -17.63 73.71 49.04
N GLY A 515 -16.79 74.59 49.57
CA GLY A 515 -16.59 74.60 51.02
C GLY A 515 -17.89 75.09 51.63
N THR A 516 -18.60 74.25 52.37
CA THR A 516 -19.74 74.73 53.17
C THR A 516 -19.17 75.69 54.21
N PRO A 517 -19.60 76.97 54.24
CA PRO A 517 -19.22 77.86 55.34
C PRO A 517 -19.64 77.21 56.66
N ALA A 518 -18.79 77.24 57.67
CA ALA A 518 -19.14 76.76 59.00
C ALA A 518 -20.05 77.77 59.70
N GLY A 519 -20.86 77.33 60.66
CA GLY A 519 -21.59 78.27 61.53
C GLY A 519 -22.81 78.96 60.89
N ALA A 520 -23.41 79.89 61.64
CA ALA A 520 -24.61 80.61 61.20
C ALA A 520 -24.28 81.72 60.18
N ASN A 521 -25.27 82.17 59.40
CA ASN A 521 -25.11 83.24 58.39
C ASN A 521 -24.66 84.60 58.98
N THR A 522 -24.64 84.73 60.31
CA THR A 522 -24.14 85.89 61.03
C THR A 522 -22.69 85.73 61.46
N GLU A 523 -22.04 84.57 61.33
CA GLU A 523 -20.69 84.31 61.86
C GLU A 523 -19.62 84.49 60.79
N ILE A 524 -18.48 85.05 61.19
CA ILE A 524 -17.37 85.32 60.27
C ILE A 524 -16.52 84.07 60.06
N GLN A 525 -16.29 83.74 58.79
CA GLN A 525 -15.51 82.59 58.38
C GLN A 525 -14.01 82.84 58.52
N TYR A 526 -13.28 81.85 59.02
CA TYR A 526 -11.82 81.83 59.03
C TYR A 526 -11.29 80.48 58.54
N ASN A 527 -10.01 80.45 58.15
CA ASN A 527 -9.34 79.20 57.80
C ASN A 527 -8.85 78.50 59.08
N ASN A 528 -9.43 77.35 59.41
CA ASN A 528 -8.98 76.49 60.49
C ASN A 528 -8.20 75.31 59.93
N SER A 529 -6.90 75.50 59.70
CA SER A 529 -5.97 74.46 59.21
C SER A 529 -6.44 73.73 57.95
N GLY A 530 -7.03 74.46 57.01
CA GLY A 530 -7.49 73.95 55.70
C GLY A 530 -9.00 73.72 55.59
N SER A 531 -9.76 73.87 56.68
CA SER A 531 -11.23 73.83 56.69
C SER A 531 -11.83 75.21 56.96
N PHE A 532 -13.01 75.51 56.43
CA PHE A 532 -13.76 76.71 56.84
C PHE A 532 -14.25 76.52 58.29
N GLY A 533 -13.79 77.37 59.20
CA GLY A 533 -14.27 77.48 60.57
C GLY A 533 -15.08 78.77 60.75
N ALA A 534 -15.92 78.80 61.78
CA ALA A 534 -16.68 79.98 62.16
C ALA A 534 -16.57 80.19 63.67
N ASP A 535 -16.48 81.45 64.06
CA ASP A 535 -16.41 81.83 65.46
C ASP A 535 -17.76 82.44 65.85
N SER A 536 -18.52 81.73 66.68
CA SER A 536 -19.82 82.21 67.18
C SER A 536 -19.71 83.47 68.03
N SER A 537 -18.51 83.79 68.53
CA SER A 537 -18.24 85.02 69.26
C SER A 537 -17.98 86.20 68.31
N PHE A 538 -17.78 85.95 67.01
CA PHE A 538 -17.46 86.96 66.03
C PHE A 538 -18.51 87.03 64.91
N THR A 539 -19.48 87.92 65.08
CA THR A 539 -20.67 87.99 64.22
C THR A 539 -20.79 89.31 63.45
N TYR A 540 -21.30 89.24 62.23
CA TYR A 540 -21.73 90.35 61.41
C TYR A 540 -23.26 90.36 61.27
N ASP A 541 -23.87 91.49 61.62
CA ASP A 541 -25.30 91.72 61.42
C ASP A 541 -25.53 92.43 60.08
N LEU A 542 -26.05 91.69 59.11
CA LEU A 542 -26.36 92.17 57.76
C LEU A 542 -27.39 93.32 57.75
N THR A 543 -28.25 93.43 58.76
CA THR A 543 -29.32 94.43 58.81
C THR A 543 -28.79 95.78 59.27
N SER A 544 -27.87 95.77 60.23
CA SER A 544 -27.28 96.99 60.78
C SER A 544 -25.90 97.32 60.19
N GLY A 545 -25.30 96.39 59.44
CA GLY A 545 -23.93 96.49 58.94
C GLY A 545 -22.87 96.46 60.04
N ALA A 546 -23.25 96.07 61.26
CA ALA A 546 -22.40 96.13 62.44
C ALA A 546 -21.62 94.82 62.65
N PHE A 547 -20.37 94.96 63.04
CA PHE A 547 -19.48 93.86 63.38
C PHE A 547 -19.36 93.75 64.90
N ARG A 548 -19.59 92.55 65.46
CA ARG A 548 -19.70 92.33 66.91
C ARG A 548 -18.76 91.22 67.35
N VAL A 549 -17.94 91.54 68.35
CA VAL A 549 -17.17 90.56 69.12
C VAL A 549 -17.88 90.41 70.46
N SER A 550 -18.41 89.23 70.75
CA SER A 550 -18.88 88.86 72.09
C SER A 550 -17.71 88.27 72.86
N PRO A 551 -17.50 88.57 74.15
CA PRO A 551 -16.50 87.87 74.94
C PRO A 551 -16.94 86.41 75.07
N GLY A 552 -16.25 85.49 74.40
CA GLY A 552 -16.50 84.05 74.53
C GLY A 552 -16.33 83.61 75.99
N THR A 553 -17.17 82.70 76.46
CA THR A 553 -16.99 82.02 77.75
C THR A 553 -15.78 81.09 77.61
N VAL A 554 -14.73 81.30 78.41
CA VAL A 554 -13.50 80.49 78.43
C VAL A 554 -13.80 79.04 78.79
#